data_AF-A0A5J4PNT0-F1
#
_entry.id   AF-A0A5J4PNT0-F1
#
_cell.length_a   1.000
_cell.length_b   1.000
_cell.length_c   1.000
_cell.angle_alpha   90.00
_cell.angle_beta   90.00
_cell.angle_gamma   90.00
#
_symmetry.space_group_name_H-M   'P 1'
#
loop_
_entity.id
_entity.type
_entity.pdbx_description
1 polymer ?
#
loop_
_entity_poly.entity_id
_entity_poly.type
_entity_poly.pdbx_seq_one_letter_code
_entity_poly.pdbx_strand_id
1 'polypeptide(L)'
;MAKKLHFETLQIHVGQEQPDPVTDARAVPIYQTTSYVFHNSAHAAARFGLQDAGNIYGRLTNSTQGVFEDRVAALEGGVAGLAVASGAAAITYAFENITRAGDHIVSADTIYGGTYNLLANTLPTYGVATTFVNPSDLSNFEKAIQKNTKLVFIETLGNPNSNIIDIDAVAAIAHKHKIPLVIDNTFGTPYLIRPIEHGADIVVHSATKFIGGHGSSL
;
A
#
# COMPACT_ATOMS: atom_id res chain seq x y z
N MET A 1 -3.30 28.93 -4.65
CA MET A 1 -3.72 27.51 -4.66
C MET A 1 -2.89 26.79 -5.69
N ALA A 2 -2.27 25.66 -5.35
CA ALA A 2 -1.59 24.82 -6.35
C ALA A 2 -2.63 24.36 -7.39
N LYS A 3 -2.24 24.34 -8.67
CA LYS A 3 -3.14 23.95 -9.77
C LYS A 3 -3.50 22.47 -9.62
N LYS A 4 -4.80 22.14 -9.49
CA LYS A 4 -5.27 20.75 -9.52
C LYS A 4 -5.07 20.21 -10.93
N LEU A 5 -4.20 19.21 -11.07
CA LEU A 5 -3.92 18.55 -12.34
C LEU A 5 -4.89 17.40 -12.59
N HIS A 6 -5.03 17.00 -13.86
CA HIS A 6 -5.81 15.82 -14.25
C HIS A 6 -5.06 14.52 -13.96
N PHE A 7 -5.78 13.41 -13.82
CA PHE A 7 -5.22 12.10 -13.50
C PHE A 7 -4.11 11.69 -14.47
N GLU A 8 -4.34 11.85 -15.77
CA GLU A 8 -3.41 11.47 -16.84
C GLU A 8 -2.12 12.29 -16.78
N THR A 9 -2.22 13.56 -16.36
CA THR A 9 -1.02 14.39 -16.13
C THR A 9 -0.23 13.86 -14.94
N LEU A 10 -0.90 13.53 -13.85
CA LEU A 10 -0.25 12.97 -12.66
C LEU A 10 0.41 11.62 -12.98
N GLN A 11 -0.30 10.76 -13.71
CA GLN A 11 0.15 9.42 -14.11
C GLN A 11 1.42 9.44 -14.95
N ILE A 12 1.61 10.47 -15.78
CA ILE A 12 2.79 10.58 -16.63
C ILE A 12 3.96 11.26 -15.90
N HIS A 13 3.67 12.28 -15.07
CA HIS A 13 4.70 13.23 -14.63
C HIS A 13 5.08 13.18 -13.15
N VAL A 14 4.22 12.71 -12.25
CA VAL A 14 4.54 12.73 -10.81
C VAL A 14 5.77 11.88 -10.51
N GLY A 15 6.60 12.38 -9.60
CA GLY A 15 7.87 11.77 -9.18
C GLY A 15 9.01 12.05 -10.16
N GLN A 16 8.72 12.66 -11.31
CA GLN A 16 9.72 13.15 -12.25
C GLN A 16 9.17 14.37 -12.99
N GLU A 17 8.88 15.46 -12.29
CA GLU A 17 8.33 16.67 -12.92
C GLU A 17 9.38 17.32 -13.83
N GLN A 18 10.64 17.34 -13.37
CA GLN A 18 11.79 17.85 -14.12
C GLN A 18 12.60 16.71 -14.78
N PRO A 19 13.23 16.95 -15.94
CA PRO A 19 14.19 16.01 -16.52
C PRO A 19 15.35 15.69 -15.57
N ASP A 20 16.06 14.59 -15.82
CA ASP A 20 17.30 14.27 -15.12
C ASP A 20 18.31 15.43 -15.26
N PRO A 21 18.80 16.03 -14.15
CA PRO A 21 19.63 17.23 -14.22
C PRO A 21 21.08 16.96 -14.67
N VAL A 22 21.48 15.69 -14.80
CA VAL A 22 22.85 15.32 -15.21
C VAL A 22 22.92 15.16 -16.73
N THR A 23 21.85 14.68 -17.36
CA THR A 23 21.85 14.26 -18.77
C THR A 23 20.69 14.82 -19.60
N ASP A 24 19.80 15.60 -18.98
CA ASP A 24 18.55 16.08 -19.57
C ASP A 24 17.57 14.96 -20.00
N ALA A 25 17.79 13.73 -19.54
CA ALA A 25 16.94 12.59 -19.88
C ALA A 25 15.51 12.80 -19.35
N ARG A 26 14.53 12.70 -20.26
CA ARG A 26 13.11 12.81 -19.91
C ARG A 26 12.55 11.54 -19.29
N ALA A 27 13.00 10.37 -19.71
CA ALA A 27 12.65 9.10 -19.09
C ALA A 27 13.35 8.95 -17.73
N VAL A 28 12.74 8.24 -16.78
CA VAL A 28 13.37 7.95 -15.47
C VAL A 28 14.60 7.07 -15.69
N PRO A 29 15.81 7.49 -15.27
CA PRO A 29 16.97 6.61 -15.32
C PRO A 29 16.81 5.38 -14.43
N ILE A 30 17.39 4.25 -14.83
CA ILE A 30 17.39 3.02 -14.03
C ILE A 30 18.59 3.01 -13.10
N TYR A 31 18.36 3.28 -11.81
CA TYR A 31 19.38 3.26 -10.76
C TYR A 31 19.59 1.83 -10.25
N GLN A 32 20.18 0.98 -11.08
CA GLN A 32 20.51 -0.43 -10.76
C GLN A 32 21.77 -0.51 -9.88
N THR A 33 21.67 -0.02 -8.64
CA THR A 33 22.75 -0.05 -7.66
C THR A 33 22.25 -0.53 -6.30
N THR A 34 23.16 -1.12 -5.52
CA THR A 34 22.87 -1.51 -4.13
C THR A 34 23.14 -0.36 -3.15
N SER A 35 24.14 0.47 -3.43
CA SER A 35 24.72 1.41 -2.45
C SER A 35 24.97 2.77 -3.07
N TYR A 36 24.96 3.81 -2.24
CA TYR A 36 25.16 5.19 -2.65
C TYR A 36 26.38 5.79 -1.94
N VAL A 37 27.13 6.63 -2.67
CA VAL A 37 28.34 7.27 -2.15
C VAL A 37 27.98 8.51 -1.33
N PHE A 38 28.72 8.74 -0.24
CA PHE A 38 28.60 9.97 0.55
C PHE A 38 29.68 10.98 0.16
N HIS A 39 29.34 12.26 0.13
CA HIS A 39 30.30 13.33 -0.17
C HIS A 39 31.41 13.46 0.87
N ASN A 40 31.13 13.15 2.14
CA ASN A 40 32.08 13.12 3.25
C ASN A 40 31.45 12.39 4.47
N SER A 41 32.22 12.23 5.55
CA SER A 41 31.77 11.55 6.78
C SER A 41 30.63 12.25 7.51
N ALA A 42 30.58 13.59 7.47
CA ALA A 42 29.49 14.35 8.07
C ALA A 42 28.16 14.12 7.33
N HIS A 43 28.20 14.08 5.99
CA HIS A 43 27.05 13.72 5.17
C HIS A 43 26.55 12.30 5.46
N ALA A 44 27.46 11.33 5.61
CA ALA A 44 27.08 9.97 6.01
C ALA A 44 26.36 9.95 7.38
N ALA A 45 26.90 10.65 8.38
CA ALA A 45 26.28 10.75 9.70
C ALA A 45 24.89 11.40 9.64
N ALA A 46 24.74 12.48 8.86
CA ALA A 46 23.45 13.15 8.67
C ALA A 46 22.40 12.25 7.99
N ARG A 47 22.81 11.46 6.99
CA ARG A 47 21.96 10.46 6.31
C ARG A 47 21.44 9.40 7.26
N PHE A 48 22.33 8.74 8.01
CA PHE A 48 21.93 7.71 8.98
C PHE A 48 21.16 8.28 10.18
N GLY A 49 21.39 9.56 10.52
CA GLY A 49 20.64 10.28 11.54
C GLY A 49 19.29 10.84 11.06
N LEU A 50 18.89 10.59 9.81
CA LEU A 50 17.67 11.11 9.18
C LEU A 50 17.57 12.65 9.18
N GLN A 51 18.71 13.34 9.29
CA GLN A 51 18.81 14.81 9.23
C GLN A 51 18.91 15.31 7.78
N ASP A 52 19.37 14.44 6.88
CA ASP A 52 19.49 14.71 5.45
C ASP A 52 18.78 13.61 4.65
N ALA A 53 17.84 14.01 3.79
CA ALA A 53 16.93 13.10 3.11
C ALA A 53 17.52 12.49 1.84
N GLY A 54 17.28 11.19 1.63
CA GLY A 54 17.55 10.45 0.39
C GLY A 54 18.41 9.20 0.61
N ASN A 55 19.07 8.73 -0.44
CA ASN A 55 19.51 7.34 -0.47
C ASN A 55 20.72 6.98 0.41
N ILE A 56 20.63 5.79 1.01
CA ILE A 56 21.70 5.11 1.76
C ILE A 56 22.00 3.75 1.11
N TYR A 57 20.97 2.93 0.97
CA TYR A 57 21.08 1.56 0.48
C TYR A 57 19.77 1.16 -0.23
N GLY A 58 19.88 0.45 -1.36
CA GLY A 58 18.78 0.14 -2.28
C GLY A 58 17.60 -0.63 -1.66
N ARG A 59 17.84 -1.38 -0.58
CA ARG A 59 16.78 -2.06 0.19
C ARG A 59 15.90 -1.09 0.99
N LEU A 60 16.42 0.09 1.34
CA LEU A 60 15.69 1.11 2.09
C LEU A 60 15.00 2.08 1.13
N THR A 61 15.76 2.62 0.18
CA THR A 61 15.29 3.60 -0.80
C THR A 61 16.07 3.45 -2.10
N ASN A 62 15.42 3.74 -3.23
CA ASN A 62 16.05 3.75 -4.54
C ASN A 62 15.43 4.86 -5.40
N SER A 63 16.23 5.62 -6.15
CA SER A 63 15.72 6.77 -6.92
C SER A 63 14.69 6.37 -7.99
N THR A 64 14.88 5.25 -8.69
CA THR A 64 13.89 4.77 -9.68
C THR A 64 12.61 4.32 -9.00
N GLN A 65 12.74 3.62 -7.86
CA GLN A 65 11.61 3.16 -7.06
C GLN A 65 10.80 4.32 -6.47
N GLY A 66 11.48 5.36 -5.97
CA GLY A 66 10.85 6.55 -5.41
C GLY A 66 9.90 7.24 -6.38
N VAL A 67 10.27 7.30 -7.67
CA VAL A 67 9.36 7.85 -8.70
C VAL A 67 8.05 7.05 -8.79
N PHE A 68 8.13 5.72 -8.72
CA PHE A 68 6.94 4.86 -8.74
C PHE A 68 6.12 5.05 -7.46
N GLU A 69 6.77 5.09 -6.30
CA GLU A 69 6.14 5.31 -4.99
C GLU A 69 5.38 6.63 -4.92
N ASP A 70 6.03 7.74 -5.28
CA ASP A 70 5.44 9.08 -5.30
C ASP A 70 4.25 9.15 -6.27
N ARG A 71 4.38 8.51 -7.43
CA ARG A 71 3.34 8.50 -8.45
C ARG A 71 2.12 7.71 -8.00
N VAL A 72 2.30 6.49 -7.48
CA VAL A 72 1.16 5.71 -6.98
C VAL A 72 0.49 6.42 -5.81
N ALA A 73 1.27 7.01 -4.89
CA ALA A 73 0.72 7.80 -3.79
C ALA A 73 -0.15 8.97 -4.28
N ALA A 74 0.35 9.75 -5.23
CA ALA A 74 -0.41 10.87 -5.79
C ALA A 74 -1.67 10.41 -6.54
N LEU A 75 -1.61 9.27 -7.25
CA LEU A 75 -2.76 8.73 -7.97
C LEU A 75 -3.84 8.18 -7.02
N GLU A 76 -3.46 7.60 -5.88
CA GLU A 76 -4.39 7.14 -4.84
C GLU A 76 -4.93 8.29 -3.96
N GLY A 77 -4.30 9.47 -4.00
CA GLY A 77 -4.58 10.55 -3.05
C GLY A 77 -3.97 10.30 -1.66
N GLY A 78 -2.98 9.41 -1.58
CA GLY A 78 -2.23 9.10 -0.38
C GLY A 78 -1.08 10.07 -0.11
N VAL A 79 -0.51 9.98 1.10
CA VAL A 79 0.59 10.85 1.54
C VAL A 79 1.99 10.29 1.25
N ALA A 80 2.09 8.98 1.00
CA ALA A 80 3.33 8.28 0.69
C ALA A 80 3.03 6.92 0.03
N GLY A 81 4.00 6.37 -0.68
CA GLY A 81 3.96 5.02 -1.26
C GLY A 81 5.17 4.20 -0.83
N LEU A 82 5.05 2.88 -0.89
CA LEU A 82 6.15 1.95 -0.67
C LEU A 82 6.06 0.82 -1.70
N ALA A 83 7.06 0.72 -2.56
CA ALA A 83 7.16 -0.38 -3.51
C ALA A 83 7.86 -1.57 -2.86
N VAL A 84 7.36 -2.75 -3.17
CA VAL A 84 7.83 -4.01 -2.61
C VAL A 84 7.83 -5.08 -3.70
N ALA A 85 8.44 -6.23 -3.40
CA ALA A 85 8.73 -7.26 -4.39
C ALA A 85 7.49 -7.97 -4.99
N SER A 86 6.30 -7.84 -4.38
CA SER A 86 5.05 -8.40 -4.90
C SER A 86 3.83 -7.87 -4.14
N GLY A 87 2.62 -8.08 -4.68
CA GLY A 87 1.38 -7.81 -3.95
C GLY A 87 1.26 -8.60 -2.63
N ALA A 88 1.76 -9.84 -2.60
CA ALA A 88 1.78 -10.63 -1.36
C ALA A 88 2.70 -10.00 -0.30
N ALA A 89 3.85 -9.47 -0.70
CA ALA A 89 4.74 -8.73 0.20
C ALA A 89 4.07 -7.45 0.72
N ALA A 90 3.32 -6.73 -0.13
CA ALA A 90 2.61 -5.52 0.27
C ALA A 90 1.57 -5.81 1.36
N ILE A 91 0.79 -6.88 1.17
CA ILE A 91 -0.21 -7.34 2.14
C ILE A 91 0.47 -7.78 3.44
N THR A 92 1.50 -8.61 3.38
CA THR A 92 2.22 -9.07 4.58
C THR A 92 2.80 -7.89 5.36
N TYR A 93 3.45 -6.93 4.68
CA TYR A 93 4.01 -5.74 5.33
C TYR A 93 2.92 -4.87 5.94
N ALA A 94 1.77 -4.70 5.27
CA ALA A 94 0.65 -3.95 5.83
C ALA A 94 0.13 -4.57 7.13
N PHE A 95 0.07 -5.90 7.21
CA PHE A 95 -0.41 -6.60 8.42
C PHE A 95 0.65 -6.64 9.53
N GLU A 96 1.88 -7.04 9.22
CA GLU A 96 2.95 -7.19 10.22
C GLU A 96 3.45 -5.84 10.78
N ASN A 97 3.32 -4.75 10.03
CA ASN A 97 3.67 -3.43 10.53
C ASN A 97 2.70 -2.93 11.63
N ILE A 98 1.49 -3.47 11.68
CA ILE A 98 0.43 -3.04 12.62
C ILE A 98 0.24 -4.05 13.76
N THR A 99 0.48 -5.33 13.50
CA THR A 99 0.14 -6.43 14.41
C THR A 99 1.37 -7.05 15.06
N ARG A 100 1.15 -7.69 16.21
CA ARG A 100 2.12 -8.52 16.93
C ARG A 100 1.41 -9.74 17.53
N ALA A 101 2.17 -10.69 18.06
CA ALA A 101 1.61 -11.84 18.77
C ALA A 101 0.59 -11.40 19.84
N GLY A 102 -0.61 -11.98 19.79
CA GLY A 102 -1.76 -11.65 20.62
C GLY A 102 -2.74 -10.65 20.01
N ASP A 103 -2.43 -10.04 18.85
CA ASP A 103 -3.34 -9.15 18.14
C ASP A 103 -4.30 -9.91 17.21
N HIS A 104 -5.34 -9.19 16.78
CA HIS A 104 -6.43 -9.73 15.98
C HIS A 104 -6.74 -8.88 14.73
N ILE A 105 -7.16 -9.52 13.65
CA ILE A 105 -7.59 -8.90 12.39
C ILE A 105 -9.05 -9.28 12.13
N VAL A 106 -9.86 -8.34 11.66
CA VAL A 106 -11.18 -8.66 11.06
C VAL A 106 -11.04 -8.54 9.55
N SER A 107 -11.41 -9.58 8.80
CA SER A 107 -11.31 -9.59 7.34
C SER A 107 -12.63 -10.00 6.71
N ALA A 108 -12.96 -9.43 5.55
CA ALA A 108 -13.94 -10.07 4.67
C ALA A 108 -13.50 -11.51 4.33
N ASP A 109 -14.44 -12.42 4.09
CA ASP A 109 -14.17 -13.78 3.63
C ASP A 109 -14.00 -13.87 2.09
N THR A 110 -14.57 -12.92 1.35
CA THR A 110 -14.46 -12.81 -0.12
C THR A 110 -13.19 -12.07 -0.53
N ILE A 111 -12.03 -12.65 -0.22
CA ILE A 111 -10.72 -12.09 -0.51
C ILE A 111 -9.88 -13.08 -1.32
N TYR A 112 -8.81 -12.61 -1.95
CA TYR A 112 -7.88 -13.43 -2.72
C TYR A 112 -7.39 -14.62 -1.89
N GLY A 113 -7.41 -15.82 -2.48
CA GLY A 113 -7.09 -17.06 -1.78
C GLY A 113 -5.70 -17.08 -1.13
N GLY A 114 -4.71 -16.39 -1.72
CA GLY A 114 -3.39 -16.24 -1.11
C GLY A 114 -3.42 -15.40 0.17
N THR A 115 -4.20 -14.32 0.18
CA THR A 115 -4.41 -13.45 1.34
C THR A 115 -5.19 -14.18 2.42
N TYR A 116 -6.24 -14.91 2.04
CA TYR A 116 -6.98 -15.78 2.96
C TYR A 116 -6.04 -16.80 3.62
N ASN A 117 -5.19 -17.46 2.82
CA ASN A 117 -4.25 -18.46 3.33
C ASN A 117 -3.23 -17.86 4.32
N LEU A 118 -2.68 -16.68 4.01
CA LEU A 118 -1.79 -15.92 4.89
C LEU A 118 -2.46 -15.65 6.25
N LEU A 119 -3.67 -15.12 6.24
CA LEU A 119 -4.44 -14.77 7.45
C LEU A 119 -4.90 -15.99 8.25
N ALA A 120 -5.27 -17.09 7.58
CA ALA A 120 -5.82 -18.28 8.21
C ALA A 120 -4.75 -19.27 8.71
N ASN A 121 -3.56 -19.30 8.10
CA ASN A 121 -2.57 -20.34 8.36
C ASN A 121 -1.19 -19.80 8.75
N THR A 122 -0.69 -18.77 8.08
CA THR A 122 0.67 -18.26 8.33
C THR A 122 0.72 -17.34 9.54
N LEU A 123 -0.05 -16.25 9.55
CA LEU A 123 -0.04 -15.28 10.65
C LEU A 123 -0.43 -15.86 12.02
N PRO A 124 -1.31 -16.89 12.12
CA PRO A 124 -1.55 -17.57 13.39
C PRO A 124 -0.29 -18.21 13.99
N THR A 125 0.67 -18.65 13.17
CA THR A 125 1.97 -19.17 13.66
C THR A 125 2.86 -18.07 14.27
N TYR A 126 2.60 -16.80 13.93
CA TYR A 126 3.21 -15.62 14.54
C TYR A 126 2.35 -15.04 15.68
N GLY A 127 1.26 -15.74 16.05
CA GLY A 127 0.36 -15.35 17.13
C GLY A 127 -0.66 -14.28 16.76
N VAL A 128 -0.87 -13.98 15.48
CA VAL A 128 -1.90 -13.04 15.02
C VAL A 128 -3.11 -13.82 14.52
N ALA A 129 -4.28 -13.59 15.13
CA ALA A 129 -5.51 -14.28 14.78
C ALA A 129 -6.37 -13.46 13.82
N THR A 130 -7.21 -14.12 13.02
CA THR A 130 -8.15 -13.45 12.11
C THR A 130 -9.56 -13.99 12.28
N THR A 131 -10.56 -13.11 12.36
CA THR A 131 -11.97 -13.47 12.18
C THR A 131 -12.42 -13.06 10.78
N PHE A 132 -12.87 -14.03 10.00
CA PHE A 132 -13.44 -13.81 8.67
C PHE A 132 -14.95 -13.55 8.77
N VAL A 133 -15.44 -12.56 8.03
CA VAL A 133 -16.85 -12.15 8.04
C VAL A 133 -17.42 -12.08 6.63
N ASN A 134 -18.69 -12.46 6.49
CA ASN A 134 -19.41 -12.29 5.23
C ASN A 134 -19.76 -10.80 5.04
N PRO A 135 -19.26 -10.14 3.97
CA PRO A 135 -19.44 -8.71 3.76
C PRO A 135 -20.82 -8.31 3.23
N SER A 136 -21.72 -9.26 2.93
CA SER A 136 -23.11 -8.95 2.56
C SER A 136 -23.95 -8.41 3.73
N ASP A 137 -23.52 -8.65 4.97
CA ASP A 137 -24.05 -8.01 6.17
C ASP A 137 -22.92 -7.28 6.91
N LEU A 138 -22.88 -5.96 6.74
CA LEU A 138 -21.84 -5.10 7.30
C LEU A 138 -21.80 -5.12 8.83
N SER A 139 -22.90 -5.49 9.50
CA SER A 139 -22.92 -5.60 10.96
C SER A 139 -21.99 -6.70 11.47
N ASN A 140 -21.59 -7.65 10.61
CA ASN A 140 -20.64 -8.70 10.95
C ASN A 140 -19.25 -8.13 11.27
N PHE A 141 -18.82 -7.04 10.62
CA PHE A 141 -17.55 -6.38 10.95
C PHE A 141 -17.56 -5.87 12.38
N GLU A 142 -18.57 -5.09 12.76
CA GLU A 142 -18.73 -4.56 14.12
C GLU A 142 -18.79 -5.68 15.17
N LYS A 143 -19.55 -6.76 14.89
CA LYS A 143 -19.70 -7.91 15.80
C LYS A 143 -18.39 -8.68 16.00
N ALA A 144 -17.51 -8.70 14.99
CA ALA A 144 -16.23 -9.42 15.03
C ALA A 144 -15.10 -8.60 15.68
N ILE A 145 -15.30 -7.30 15.94
CA ILE A 145 -14.29 -6.48 16.61
C ILE A 145 -14.12 -6.93 18.07
N GLN A 146 -12.86 -7.13 18.45
CA GLN A 146 -12.40 -7.50 19.78
C GLN A 146 -11.51 -6.39 20.34
N LYS A 147 -11.24 -6.43 21.65
CA LYS A 147 -10.36 -5.45 22.31
C LYS A 147 -8.94 -5.40 21.72
N ASN A 148 -8.46 -6.51 21.17
CA ASN A 148 -7.16 -6.65 20.54
C ASN A 148 -7.22 -6.57 19.00
N THR A 149 -8.35 -6.19 18.38
CA THR A 149 -8.40 -5.96 16.93
C THR A 149 -7.53 -4.77 16.57
N LYS A 150 -6.68 -4.93 15.54
CA LYS A 150 -5.72 -3.90 15.10
C LYS A 150 -5.94 -3.37 13.70
N LEU A 151 -6.65 -4.10 12.85
CA LEU A 151 -7.03 -3.61 11.52
C LEU A 151 -8.27 -4.36 11.01
N VAL A 152 -8.98 -3.71 10.09
CA VAL A 152 -10.01 -4.31 9.24
C VAL A 152 -9.46 -4.44 7.82
N PHE A 153 -9.68 -5.57 7.15
CA PHE A 153 -9.22 -5.81 5.78
C PHE A 153 -10.38 -6.18 4.84
N ILE A 154 -10.41 -5.54 3.68
CA ILE A 154 -11.37 -5.81 2.59
C ILE A 154 -10.68 -5.68 1.22
N GLU A 155 -11.32 -6.16 0.16
CA GLU A 155 -10.96 -5.86 -1.23
C GLU A 155 -12.02 -4.95 -1.84
N THR A 156 -11.61 -4.04 -2.72
CA THR A 156 -12.54 -3.17 -3.46
C THR A 156 -13.57 -3.95 -4.27
N LEU A 157 -13.14 -5.04 -4.90
CA LEU A 157 -13.99 -6.06 -5.53
C LEU A 157 -13.62 -7.42 -4.94
N GLY A 158 -14.55 -8.05 -4.23
CA GLY A 158 -14.26 -9.30 -3.54
C GLY A 158 -13.98 -10.48 -4.49
N ASN A 159 -13.04 -11.34 -4.11
CA ASN A 159 -12.65 -12.51 -4.89
C ASN A 159 -13.41 -13.78 -4.43
N PRO A 160 -13.85 -14.68 -5.32
CA PRO A 160 -13.85 -14.60 -6.79
C PRO A 160 -15.11 -13.96 -7.40
N ASN A 161 -16.11 -13.65 -6.57
CA ASN A 161 -17.46 -13.34 -7.04
C ASN A 161 -17.67 -11.87 -7.45
N SER A 162 -16.64 -11.03 -7.34
CA SER A 162 -16.69 -9.58 -7.60
C SER A 162 -17.81 -8.87 -6.82
N ASN A 163 -18.04 -9.27 -5.57
CA ASN A 163 -18.99 -8.59 -4.72
C ASN A 163 -18.47 -7.19 -4.37
N ILE A 164 -19.38 -6.22 -4.40
CA ILE A 164 -19.09 -4.83 -4.05
C ILE A 164 -19.44 -4.65 -2.57
N ILE A 165 -18.54 -4.01 -1.85
CA ILE A 165 -18.71 -3.68 -0.44
C ILE A 165 -18.80 -2.16 -0.28
N ASP A 166 -19.64 -1.70 0.64
CA ASP A 166 -19.75 -0.28 0.98
C ASP A 166 -18.54 0.14 1.83
N ILE A 167 -17.55 0.75 1.16
CA ILE A 167 -16.28 1.14 1.79
C ILE A 167 -16.50 2.21 2.87
N ASP A 168 -17.35 3.21 2.59
CA ASP A 168 -17.63 4.31 3.52
C ASP A 168 -18.23 3.78 4.83
N ALA A 169 -19.15 2.82 4.72
CA ALA A 169 -19.77 2.19 5.89
C ALA A 169 -18.78 1.32 6.70
N VAL A 170 -17.91 0.55 6.03
CA VAL A 170 -16.86 -0.24 6.71
C VAL A 170 -15.83 0.67 7.38
N ALA A 171 -15.43 1.77 6.73
CA ALA A 171 -14.54 2.77 7.31
C ALA A 171 -15.15 3.40 8.56
N ALA A 172 -16.42 3.79 8.51
CA ALA A 172 -17.14 4.33 9.66
C ALA A 172 -17.18 3.34 10.85
N ILE A 173 -17.39 2.05 10.58
CA ILE A 173 -17.32 0.98 11.59
C ILE A 173 -15.90 0.90 12.18
N ALA A 174 -14.87 0.79 11.35
CA ALA A 174 -13.49 0.65 11.80
C ALA A 174 -13.04 1.86 12.64
N HIS A 175 -13.32 3.08 12.17
CA HIS A 175 -12.92 4.32 12.83
C HIS A 175 -13.67 4.58 14.14
N LYS A 176 -14.92 4.13 14.28
CA LYS A 176 -15.65 4.16 15.57
C LYS A 176 -14.88 3.42 16.67
N HIS A 177 -14.12 2.38 16.32
CA HIS A 177 -13.26 1.62 17.23
C HIS A 177 -11.79 2.04 17.20
N LYS A 178 -11.45 3.10 16.45
CA LYS A 178 -10.07 3.58 16.25
C LYS A 178 -9.16 2.53 15.62
N ILE A 179 -9.69 1.76 14.68
CA ILE A 179 -9.00 0.71 13.95
C ILE A 179 -8.83 1.17 12.50
N PRO A 180 -7.63 1.04 11.90
CA PRO A 180 -7.43 1.37 10.49
C PRO A 180 -8.12 0.37 9.55
N LEU A 181 -8.59 0.88 8.41
CA LEU A 181 -9.08 0.10 7.29
C LEU A 181 -7.99 -0.06 6.23
N VAL A 182 -7.64 -1.32 5.94
CA VAL A 182 -6.70 -1.70 4.88
C VAL A 182 -7.50 -2.26 3.70
N ILE A 183 -7.26 -1.75 2.49
CA ILE A 183 -8.00 -2.16 1.29
C ILE A 183 -7.06 -2.63 0.19
N ASP A 184 -7.31 -3.82 -0.35
CA ASP A 184 -6.73 -4.23 -1.63
C ASP A 184 -7.49 -3.58 -2.78
N ASN A 185 -6.82 -2.67 -3.50
CA ASN A 185 -7.36 -1.95 -4.64
C ASN A 185 -6.80 -2.46 -5.99
N THR A 186 -6.29 -3.69 -6.03
CA THR A 186 -5.69 -4.26 -7.24
C THR A 186 -6.63 -4.21 -8.44
N PHE A 187 -7.90 -4.56 -8.26
CA PHE A 187 -8.89 -4.56 -9.34
C PHE A 187 -9.41 -3.16 -9.69
N GLY A 188 -9.64 -2.32 -8.69
CA GLY A 188 -10.14 -0.98 -8.90
C GLY A 188 -9.10 -0.10 -9.60
N THR A 189 -7.82 -0.22 -9.21
CA THR A 189 -6.75 0.74 -9.54
C THR A 189 -7.11 2.17 -9.07
N PRO A 190 -6.13 3.08 -8.89
CA PRO A 190 -6.46 4.46 -8.56
C PRO A 190 -7.28 5.20 -9.63
N TYR A 191 -7.41 4.63 -10.84
CA TYR A 191 -8.18 5.22 -11.93
C TYR A 191 -9.69 5.07 -11.76
N LEU A 192 -10.19 3.90 -11.31
CA LEU A 192 -11.63 3.66 -11.17
C LEU A 192 -12.15 4.02 -9.78
N ILE A 193 -11.34 3.79 -8.74
CA ILE A 193 -11.70 4.09 -7.36
C ILE A 193 -10.44 4.42 -6.55
N ARG A 194 -10.51 5.44 -5.70
CA ARG A 194 -9.44 5.83 -4.78
C ARG A 194 -9.92 5.61 -3.35
N PRO A 195 -9.70 4.43 -2.75
CA PRO A 195 -10.33 4.09 -1.47
C PRO A 195 -9.93 5.01 -0.31
N ILE A 196 -8.81 5.73 -0.41
CA ILE A 196 -8.43 6.76 0.55
C ILE A 196 -9.50 7.87 0.64
N GLU A 197 -10.12 8.23 -0.48
CA GLU A 197 -11.23 9.21 -0.52
C GLU A 197 -12.51 8.68 0.16
N HIS A 198 -12.56 7.36 0.42
CA HIS A 198 -13.66 6.62 1.04
C HIS A 198 -13.32 6.15 2.48
N GLY A 199 -12.24 6.68 3.07
CA GLY A 199 -11.87 6.41 4.46
C GLY A 199 -10.93 5.22 4.67
N ALA A 200 -10.35 4.66 3.61
CA ALA A 200 -9.22 3.73 3.76
C ALA A 200 -8.01 4.44 4.35
N ASP A 201 -7.34 3.79 5.29
CA ASP A 201 -6.10 4.30 5.89
C ASP A 201 -4.86 3.80 5.14
N ILE A 202 -4.95 2.59 4.57
CA ILE A 202 -3.88 1.95 3.78
C ILE A 202 -4.51 1.27 2.56
N VAL A 203 -3.92 1.51 1.39
CA VAL A 203 -4.28 0.81 0.15
C VAL A 203 -3.11 -0.05 -0.31
N VAL A 204 -3.37 -1.31 -0.63
CA VAL A 204 -2.39 -2.24 -1.18
C VAL A 204 -2.75 -2.61 -2.61
N HIS A 205 -1.73 -2.89 -3.40
CA HIS A 205 -1.87 -3.30 -4.80
C HIS A 205 -0.95 -4.47 -5.12
N SER A 206 -1.44 -5.39 -5.94
CA SER A 206 -0.60 -6.24 -6.76
C SER A 206 -0.28 -5.52 -8.06
N ALA A 207 0.85 -4.80 -8.08
CA ALA A 207 1.30 -4.09 -9.26
C ALA A 207 1.55 -5.02 -10.47
N THR A 208 1.70 -6.32 -10.26
CA THR A 208 1.76 -7.37 -11.30
C THR A 208 0.56 -7.36 -12.26
N LYS A 209 -0.57 -6.76 -11.86
CA LYS A 209 -1.83 -6.77 -12.60
C LYS A 209 -1.95 -5.54 -13.49
N PHE A 210 -2.96 -4.69 -13.26
CA PHE A 210 -3.30 -3.58 -14.16
C PHE A 210 -2.26 -2.46 -14.16
N ILE A 211 -1.63 -2.18 -13.01
CA ILE A 211 -0.57 -1.17 -12.91
C ILE A 211 0.62 -1.55 -13.81
N GLY A 212 1.07 -2.80 -13.70
CA GLY A 212 2.14 -3.35 -14.52
C GLY A 212 1.71 -3.59 -15.96
N GLY A 213 0.48 -4.05 -16.19
CA GLY A 213 -0.24 -4.09 -17.48
C GLY A 213 0.30 -5.05 -18.55
N HIS A 214 1.55 -5.48 -18.45
CA HIS A 214 2.28 -6.11 -19.55
C HIS A 214 2.76 -7.54 -19.24
N GLY A 215 2.51 -8.05 -18.03
CA GLY A 215 2.87 -9.42 -17.63
C GLY A 215 4.38 -9.71 -17.64
N SER A 216 5.22 -8.68 -17.57
CA SER A 216 6.68 -8.79 -17.71
C SER A 216 7.45 -8.73 -16.39
N SER A 217 6.78 -8.38 -15.29
CA SER A 217 7.41 -8.15 -13.98
C SER A 217 6.48 -8.50 -12.83
N LEU A 218 7.10 -8.81 -11.68
CA LEU A 218 6.45 -9.01 -10.39
C LEU A 218 6.43 -7.71 -9.57
#